data_AF-A5JX18-F1
#
_entry.id   AF-A5JX18-F1
#
_cell.length_a   1.000
_cell.length_b   1.000
_cell.length_c   1.000
_cell.angle_alpha   90.00
_cell.angle_beta   90.00
_cell.angle_gamma   90.00
#
_symmetry.space_group_name_H-M   'P 1'
#
loop_
_entity.id
_entity.type
_entity.pdbx_description
1 polymer ?
#
loop_
_entity_poly.entity_id
_entity_poly.type
_entity_poly.pdbx_seq_one_letter_code
_entity_poly.pdbx_strand_id
1 'polypeptide(L)'
;AAAIGAGLRVSEPTGSMVVDIGGGTTEVAVISLNGVVYSSSVRIGGDRFDEAVINYVRRNYGSLIGEATAEKIKHEIGSAYPGDEVQEIEVRGRNLAEGVPRSFSLNSNEILEALQEPLSGIVSAV
;
A
#
# COMPACT_ATOMS: atom_id res chain seq x y z
N ALA A 1 19.70 6.42 5.76
CA ALA A 1 19.03 7.73 5.86
C ALA A 1 17.75 7.63 6.68
N ALA A 2 16.79 6.77 6.30
CA ALA A 2 15.53 6.56 7.00
C ALA A 2 15.69 6.31 8.52
N ALA A 3 16.58 5.40 8.93
CA ALA A 3 16.84 5.10 10.35
C ALA A 3 17.27 6.32 11.19
N ILE A 4 18.15 7.16 10.63
CA ILE A 4 18.64 8.38 11.28
C ILE A 4 17.52 9.43 11.31
N GLY A 5 16.79 9.58 10.20
CA GLY A 5 15.65 10.49 10.10
C GLY A 5 14.49 10.13 11.06
N ALA A 6 14.31 8.84 11.34
CA ALA A 6 13.34 8.33 12.31
C ALA A 6 13.85 8.36 13.77
N GLY A 7 15.07 8.85 14.03
CA GLY A 7 15.61 8.99 15.38
C GLY A 7 16.04 7.69 16.05
N LEU A 8 16.33 6.63 15.27
CA LEU A 8 16.78 5.35 15.83
C LEU A 8 18.23 5.41 16.31
N ARG A 9 18.51 4.68 17.39
CA ARG A 9 19.84 4.60 18.04
C ARG A 9 20.79 3.66 17.30
N VAL A 10 21.09 4.00 16.04
CA VAL A 10 21.87 3.15 15.12
C VAL A 10 23.34 2.99 15.50
N SER A 11 23.90 3.89 16.30
CA SER A 11 25.30 3.85 16.77
C SER A 11 25.52 3.00 18.01
N GLU A 12 24.45 2.63 18.71
CA GLU A 12 24.51 1.80 19.92
C GLU A 12 24.65 0.31 19.56
N PRO A 13 25.16 -0.54 20.47
CA PRO A 13 25.18 -2.00 20.31
C PRO A 13 23.78 -2.62 20.49
N THR A 14 22.77 -2.03 19.83
CA THR A 14 21.37 -2.45 19.84
C THR A 14 20.87 -2.57 18.41
N GLY A 15 20.16 -3.66 18.10
CA GLY A 15 19.56 -3.84 16.78
C GLY A 15 18.37 -2.90 16.58
N SER A 16 18.46 -2.02 15.59
CA SER A 16 17.39 -1.13 15.15
C SER A 16 16.88 -1.59 13.80
N MET A 17 15.61 -2.01 13.70
CA MET A 17 14.99 -2.37 12.44
C MET A 17 14.25 -1.16 11.84
N VAL A 18 14.39 -0.98 10.53
CA VAL A 18 13.62 -0.03 9.72
C VAL A 18 12.94 -0.78 8.59
N VAL A 19 11.67 -0.47 8.38
CA VAL A 19 10.90 -0.87 7.20
C VAL A 19 10.49 0.42 6.49
N ASP A 20 11.06 0.67 5.32
CA ASP A 20 10.84 1.86 4.50
C ASP A 20 10.00 1.48 3.28
N ILE A 21 8.73 1.89 3.25
CA ILE A 21 7.77 1.58 2.19
C ILE A 21 7.70 2.79 1.26
N GLY A 22 8.33 2.68 0.09
CA GLY A 22 8.32 3.71 -0.95
C GLY A 22 7.23 3.48 -2.00
N GLY A 23 7.34 4.17 -3.14
CA GLY A 23 6.44 3.99 -4.29
C GLY A 23 6.63 2.63 -4.97
N GLY A 24 7.86 2.27 -5.35
CA GLY A 24 8.12 1.03 -6.09
C GLY A 24 8.67 -0.13 -5.25
N THR A 25 9.23 0.14 -4.07
CA THR A 25 9.94 -0.85 -3.25
C THR A 25 9.66 -0.66 -1.77
N THR A 26 9.85 -1.76 -1.03
CA THR A 26 9.93 -1.76 0.42
C THR A 26 11.30 -2.28 0.81
N GLU A 27 12.02 -1.49 1.60
CA GLU A 27 13.36 -1.81 2.10
C GLU A 27 13.27 -2.15 3.59
N VAL A 28 13.83 -3.30 3.98
CA VAL A 28 13.94 -3.74 5.37
C VAL A 28 15.41 -3.75 5.74
N ALA A 29 15.79 -3.11 6.83
CA ALA A 29 17.17 -3.12 7.31
C ALA A 29 17.25 -3.24 8.83
N VAL A 30 18.20 -4.04 9.32
CA VAL A 30 18.59 -4.07 10.74
C VAL A 30 19.96 -3.43 10.86
N ILE A 31 20.09 -2.44 11.74
CA ILE A 31 21.28 -1.60 11.91
C ILE A 31 21.75 -1.66 13.35
N SER A 32 23.07 -1.76 13.57
CA SER A 32 23.72 -1.69 14.88
C SER A 32 25.15 -1.19 14.70
N LEU A 33 25.69 -0.43 15.66
CA LEU A 33 27.06 0.10 15.60
C LEU A 33 27.39 0.83 14.27
N ASN A 34 26.45 1.62 13.75
CA ASN A 34 26.51 2.32 12.45
C ASN A 34 26.67 1.40 11.23
N GLY A 35 26.53 0.08 11.39
CA GLY A 35 26.61 -0.91 10.32
C GLY A 35 25.24 -1.53 10.02
N VAL A 36 24.99 -1.83 8.75
CA VAL A 36 23.86 -2.66 8.33
C VAL A 36 24.21 -4.11 8.65
N VAL A 37 23.45 -4.72 9.56
CA VAL A 37 23.58 -6.12 9.98
C VAL A 37 22.82 -7.03 9.02
N TYR A 38 21.66 -6.58 8.57
CA TYR A 38 20.80 -7.28 7.62
C TYR A 38 20.09 -6.27 6.73
N SER A 39 19.88 -6.62 5.47
CA SER A 39 19.03 -5.86 4.56
C SER A 39 18.28 -6.77 3.60
N SER A 40 17.03 -6.45 3.32
CA SER A 40 16.18 -7.08 2.32
C SER A 40 15.41 -6.00 1.56
N SER A 41 15.09 -6.27 0.30
CA SER A 41 14.34 -5.37 -0.56
C SER A 41 13.31 -6.19 -1.33
N VAL A 42 12.06 -5.73 -1.32
CA VAL A 42 10.99 -6.28 -2.16
C VAL A 42 10.46 -5.22 -3.10
N ARG A 43 10.15 -5.63 -4.34
CA ARG A 43 9.58 -4.77 -5.39
C ARG A 43 8.07 -4.60 -5.22
N ILE A 44 7.69 -4.16 -4.02
CA ILE A 44 6.33 -3.88 -3.59
C ILE A 44 6.34 -2.55 -2.83
N GLY A 45 5.51 -1.61 -3.27
CA GLY A 45 5.33 -0.31 -2.64
C GLY A 45 3.98 0.30 -3.03
N GLY A 46 3.86 1.63 -2.93
CA GLY A 46 2.71 2.42 -3.37
C GLY A 46 2.11 2.00 -4.71
N ASP A 47 2.93 1.78 -5.74
CA ASP A 47 2.50 1.47 -7.10
C ASP A 47 1.74 0.13 -7.15
N ARG A 48 2.18 -0.85 -6.35
CA ARG A 48 1.50 -2.16 -6.25
C ARG A 48 0.16 -2.06 -5.53
N PHE A 49 0.04 -1.15 -4.57
CA PHE A 49 -1.24 -0.87 -3.91
C PHE A 49 -2.24 -0.24 -4.88
N ASP A 50 -1.78 0.70 -5.71
CA ASP A 50 -2.64 1.33 -6.72
C ASP A 50 -3.08 0.33 -7.79
N GLU A 51 -2.18 -0.52 -8.29
CA GLU A 51 -2.51 -1.63 -9.18
C GLU A 51 -3.56 -2.58 -8.56
N ALA A 52 -3.42 -2.91 -7.28
CA ALA A 52 -4.34 -3.79 -6.58
C ALA A 52 -5.76 -3.19 -6.50
N VAL A 53 -5.87 -1.90 -6.19
CA VAL A 53 -7.15 -1.16 -6.17
C VAL A 53 -7.78 -1.12 -7.58
N ILE A 54 -7.00 -0.80 -8.62
CA ILE A 54 -7.48 -0.80 -10.02
C ILE A 54 -8.04 -2.18 -10.39
N ASN A 55 -7.30 -3.24 -10.07
CA ASN A 55 -7.69 -4.62 -10.37
C ASN A 55 -8.95 -5.04 -9.60
N TYR A 56 -9.08 -4.63 -8.34
CA TYR A 56 -10.28 -4.87 -7.55
C TYR A 56 -11.51 -4.23 -8.20
N VAL A 57 -11.44 -2.93 -8.52
CA VAL A 57 -12.52 -2.19 -9.17
C VAL A 57 -12.89 -2.80 -10.52
N ARG A 58 -11.89 -3.20 -11.32
CA ARG A 58 -12.11 -3.89 -12.59
C ARG A 58 -12.89 -5.19 -12.43
N ARG A 59 -12.53 -6.02 -11.44
CA ARG A 59 -13.15 -7.34 -11.21
C ARG A 59 -14.54 -7.25 -10.60
N ASN A 60 -14.73 -6.38 -9.60
CA ASN A 60 -15.96 -6.33 -8.80
C ASN A 60 -17.01 -5.36 -9.38
N TYR A 61 -16.58 -4.29 -10.05
CA TYR A 61 -17.49 -3.25 -10.57
C TYR A 61 -17.55 -3.22 -12.10
N GLY A 62 -16.76 -4.04 -12.80
CA GLY A 62 -16.69 -4.05 -14.26
C GLY A 62 -16.31 -2.69 -14.84
N SER A 63 -15.51 -1.91 -14.10
CA SER A 63 -15.19 -0.52 -14.41
C SER A 63 -13.68 -0.29 -14.37
N LEU A 64 -13.18 0.61 -15.22
CA LEU A 64 -11.79 1.06 -15.21
C LEU A 64 -11.68 2.41 -14.51
N ILE A 65 -10.66 2.53 -13.67
CA ILE A 65 -10.22 3.79 -13.06
C ILE A 65 -8.74 4.01 -13.38
N GLY A 66 -8.30 5.27 -13.38
CA GLY A 66 -6.89 5.61 -13.55
C GLY A 66 -6.10 5.51 -12.24
N GLU A 67 -4.78 5.54 -12.36
CA GLU A 67 -3.84 5.49 -11.23
C GLU A 67 -4.09 6.60 -10.20
N ALA A 68 -4.26 7.85 -10.63
CA ALA A 68 -4.57 8.96 -9.72
C ALA A 68 -5.88 8.77 -8.94
N THR A 69 -6.87 8.09 -9.52
CA THR A 69 -8.12 7.75 -8.82
C THR A 69 -7.87 6.63 -7.80
N ALA A 70 -7.08 5.62 -8.16
CA ALA A 70 -6.70 4.54 -7.25
C ALA A 70 -5.88 5.05 -6.06
N GLU A 71 -4.92 5.93 -6.30
CA GLU A 71 -4.12 6.57 -5.25
C GLU A 71 -4.99 7.41 -4.32
N LYS A 72 -5.96 8.16 -4.86
CA LYS A 72 -6.94 8.88 -4.05
C LYS A 72 -7.73 7.95 -3.15
N ILE A 73 -8.25 6.84 -3.69
CA ILE A 73 -8.99 5.83 -2.91
C ILE A 73 -8.11 5.26 -1.78
N LYS A 74 -6.85 4.90 -2.12
CA LYS A 74 -5.85 4.40 -1.17
C LYS A 74 -5.62 5.38 -0.02
N HIS A 75 -5.52 6.69 -0.30
CA HIS A 75 -5.30 7.71 0.72
C HIS A 75 -6.53 8.03 1.56
N GLU A 76 -7.73 8.02 0.98
CA GLU A 76 -8.96 8.42 1.68
C GLU A 76 -9.57 7.30 2.53
N ILE A 77 -9.57 6.05 2.03
CA ILE A 77 -10.25 4.92 2.69
C ILE A 77 -9.42 3.63 2.72
N GLY A 78 -8.15 3.67 2.32
CA GLY A 78 -7.25 2.52 2.37
C GLY A 78 -6.83 2.19 3.80
N SER A 79 -6.82 0.90 4.13
CA SER A 79 -6.34 0.40 5.41
C SER A 79 -5.58 -0.91 5.25
N ALA A 80 -4.61 -1.14 6.14
CA ALA A 80 -3.87 -2.41 6.25
C ALA A 80 -4.43 -3.34 7.34
N TYR A 81 -5.43 -2.88 8.10
CA TYR A 81 -6.04 -3.62 9.20
C TYR A 81 -7.54 -3.29 9.31
N PRO A 82 -8.40 -4.20 9.82
CA PRO A 82 -9.80 -3.89 10.04
C PRO A 82 -9.98 -2.64 10.92
N GLY A 83 -10.73 -1.66 10.43
CA GLY A 83 -11.09 -0.46 11.18
C GLY A 83 -12.35 -0.69 12.02
N ASP A 84 -12.55 0.18 13.01
CA ASP A 84 -13.78 0.18 13.84
C ASP A 84 -14.99 0.75 13.09
N GLU A 85 -14.75 1.64 12.12
CA GLU A 85 -15.76 2.28 11.29
C GLU A 85 -15.53 1.98 9.80
N VAL A 86 -16.64 1.78 9.08
CA VAL A 86 -16.61 1.62 7.62
C VAL A 86 -16.66 2.99 6.98
N GLN A 87 -15.63 3.32 6.21
CA GLN A 87 -15.56 4.56 5.44
C GLN A 87 -15.99 4.29 4.00
N GLU A 88 -16.59 5.28 3.34
CA GLU A 88 -17.05 5.16 1.95
C GLU A 88 -16.58 6.34 1.10
N ILE A 89 -16.38 6.08 -0.19
CA ILE A 89 -16.03 7.08 -1.20
C ILE A 89 -16.80 6.82 -2.50
N GLU A 90 -17.37 7.87 -3.09
CA GLU A 90 -17.95 7.79 -4.43
C GLU A 90 -16.86 7.97 -5.49
N VAL A 91 -16.79 7.02 -6.43
CA VAL A 91 -15.80 6.98 -7.50
C VAL A 91 -16.50 6.93 -8.85
N ARG A 92 -15.94 7.66 -9.81
CA ARG A 92 -16.38 7.61 -11.21
C ARG A 92 -15.34 6.89 -12.05
N GLY A 93 -15.76 5.83 -12.72
CA GLY A 93 -14.94 5.04 -13.65
C GLY A 93 -15.57 4.94 -15.03
N ARG A 94 -14.90 4.23 -15.94
CA ARG A 94 -15.44 3.87 -17.27
C ARG A 94 -15.95 2.44 -17.23
N ASN A 95 -17.23 2.25 -17.47
CA ASN A 95 -17.84 0.92 -17.58
C ASN A 95 -17.23 0.16 -18.77
N LEU A 96 -16.80 -1.09 -18.55
CA LEU A 96 -16.16 -1.92 -19.58
C LEU A 96 -17.13 -2.47 -20.63
N ALA A 97 -18.39 -2.75 -20.24
CA ALA A 97 -19.38 -3.31 -21.14
C ALA A 97 -19.96 -2.23 -22.07
N GLU A 98 -20.29 -1.06 -21.52
CA GLU A 98 -20.98 0.02 -22.24
C GLU A 98 -20.01 1.10 -22.75
N GLY A 99 -18.79 1.15 -22.21
CA GLY A 99 -17.77 2.15 -22.58
C GLY A 99 -18.03 3.56 -22.05
N VAL A 100 -19.10 3.78 -21.27
CA VAL A 100 -19.54 5.08 -20.75
C VAL A 100 -19.11 5.30 -19.29
N PRO A 101 -19.05 6.55 -18.81
CA PRO A 101 -18.78 6.84 -17.40
C PRO A 101 -19.87 6.30 -16.47
N ARG A 102 -19.47 5.68 -15.35
CA ARG A 102 -20.34 5.15 -14.30
C ARG A 102 -19.82 5.53 -12.92
N SER A 103 -20.71 5.95 -12.03
CA SER A 103 -20.40 6.15 -10.60
C SER A 103 -20.75 4.91 -9.77
N PHE A 104 -19.99 4.66 -8.72
CA PHE A 104 -20.21 3.62 -7.72
C PHE A 104 -19.57 4.02 -6.39
N SER A 105 -20.10 3.51 -5.28
CA SER A 105 -19.49 3.67 -3.94
C SER A 105 -18.52 2.52 -3.68
N LEU A 106 -17.39 2.81 -3.05
CA LEU A 106 -16.46 1.83 -2.50
C LEU A 106 -16.36 2.05 -0.99
N ASN A 107 -16.19 0.97 -0.23
CA ASN A 107 -15.95 1.06 1.20
C ASN A 107 -14.56 0.56 1.63
N SER A 108 -14.15 0.93 2.85
CA SER A 108 -12.81 0.61 3.38
C SER A 108 -12.53 -0.90 3.52
N ASN A 109 -13.54 -1.74 3.71
CA ASN A 109 -13.35 -3.20 3.77
C ASN A 109 -13.01 -3.79 2.39
N GLU A 110 -13.61 -3.26 1.33
CA GLU A 110 -13.28 -3.66 -0.05
C GLU A 110 -11.84 -3.27 -0.41
N ILE A 111 -11.38 -2.10 0.04
CA ILE A 111 -10.00 -1.67 -0.18
C ILE A 111 -9.04 -2.49 0.67
N LEU A 112 -9.39 -2.80 1.92
CA LEU A 112 -8.61 -3.71 2.75
C LEU A 112 -8.43 -5.09 2.09
N GLU A 113 -9.49 -5.63 1.49
CA GLU A 113 -9.44 -6.88 0.71
C GLU A 113 -8.51 -6.75 -0.49
N ALA A 114 -8.64 -5.66 -1.27
CA ALA A 114 -7.80 -5.39 -2.42
C ALA A 114 -6.31 -5.36 -2.07
N LEU A 115 -5.96 -4.80 -0.91
CA LEU A 115 -4.58 -4.59 -0.48
C LEU A 115 -3.92 -5.83 0.18
N GLN A 116 -4.66 -6.93 0.42
CA GLN A 116 -4.12 -8.09 1.16
C GLN A 116 -2.88 -8.71 0.51
N GLU A 117 -2.88 -8.90 -0.81
CA GLU A 117 -1.76 -9.50 -1.54
C GLU A 117 -0.47 -8.68 -1.39
N PRO A 118 -0.43 -7.37 -1.76
CA PRO A 118 0.80 -6.59 -1.59
C PRO A 118 1.21 -6.41 -0.13
N LEU A 119 0.26 -6.32 0.82
CA LEU A 119 0.58 -6.29 2.25
C LEU A 119 1.25 -7.59 2.72
N SER A 120 0.72 -8.74 2.32
CA SER A 120 1.33 -10.04 2.64
C SER A 120 2.74 -10.17 2.05
N GLY A 121 2.96 -9.62 0.86
CA GLY A 121 4.29 -9.58 0.25
C GLY A 121 5.30 -8.76 1.04
N ILE A 122 4.88 -7.62 1.62
CA ILE A 122 5.73 -6.82 2.52
C ILE A 122 6.01 -7.56 3.83
N VAL A 123 4.99 -8.15 4.45
CA VAL A 123 5.15 -8.91 5.70
C VAL A 123 6.13 -10.07 5.53
N SER A 124 6.11 -10.72 4.36
CA SER A 124 7.03 -11.83 4.05
C SER A 124 8.50 -11.40 3.89
N ALA A 125 8.77 -10.10 3.77
CA ALA A 125 10.12 -9.56 3.66
C ALA A 125 10.80 -9.29 5.02
N VAL A 126 10.02 -9.38 6.11
CA VAL A 126 10.43 -9.10 7.50
C VAL A 126 10.82 -10.37 8.24
#